data_AF-A0A7C9KF87-F1
#
_entry.id   AF-A0A7C9KF87-F1
#
_cell.length_a   1.000
_cell.length_b   1.000
_cell.length_c   1.000
_cell.angle_alpha   90.00
_cell.angle_beta   90.00
_cell.angle_gamma   90.00
#
_symmetry.space_group_name_H-M   'P 1'
#
loop_
_entity.id
_entity.type
_entity.pdbx_description
1 polymer ?
#
loop_
_entity_poly.entity_id
_entity_poly.type
_entity_poly.pdbx_seq_one_letter_code
_entity_poly.pdbx_strand_id
1 'polypeptide(L)' 'MYISLFGTSDYISHQLDEKLHHKESILHNTDLHKEEHGFLPYGGQGPAASCIFYDGERFNGSTLPQRDIYTYLVNSI' A
#
# COMPACT_ATOMS: atom_id res chain seq x y z
N MET A 1 2.84 -0.71 -0.91
CA MET A 1 3.07 -1.57 -2.08
C MET A 1 3.13 -2.92 -1.45
N TYR A 2 2.12 -3.72 -1.75
CA TYR A 2 2.02 -5.02 -1.14
C TYR A 2 3.19 -5.87 -1.60
N ILE A 3 3.71 -6.68 -0.69
CA ILE A 3 4.67 -7.73 -1.01
C ILE A 3 4.01 -9.08 -0.71
N SER A 4 4.09 -9.99 -1.66
CA SER A 4 3.67 -11.37 -1.45
C SER A 4 4.86 -12.18 -0.94
N LEU A 5 4.73 -12.70 0.29
CA LEU A 5 5.70 -13.60 0.89
C LEU A 5 5.16 -15.02 0.85
N PHE A 6 5.91 -15.93 0.21
CA PHE A 6 5.54 -17.34 0.10
C PHE A 6 6.43 -18.21 0.98
N GLY A 7 5.81 -19.14 1.70
CA GLY A 7 6.45 -20.03 2.64
C GLY A 7 5.82 -19.95 4.04
N THR A 8 6.31 -20.82 4.93
CA THR A 8 5.74 -21.01 6.27
C THR A 8 6.82 -21.19 7.35
N SER A 9 8.07 -20.81 7.07
CA SER A 9 9.13 -20.90 8.07
C SER A 9 9.01 -19.77 9.09
N ASP A 10 9.44 -20.01 10.33
CA ASP A 10 9.47 -18.97 11.38
C ASP A 10 10.23 -17.71 10.95
N TYR A 11 11.26 -17.88 10.12
CA TYR A 11 12.00 -16.76 9.52
C TYR A 11 11.09 -15.86 8.66
N ILE A 12 10.28 -16.46 7.81
CA ILE A 12 9.34 -15.73 6.94
C ILE A 12 8.22 -15.10 7.78
N SER A 13 7.62 -15.87 8.69
CA SER A 13 6.46 -15.41 9.47
C SER A 13 6.77 -14.38 10.55
N HIS A 14 8.01 -14.29 11.02
CA HIS A 14 8.35 -13.44 12.18
C HIS A 14 9.56 -12.54 12.01
N GLN A 15 10.50 -12.82 11.10
CA GLN A 15 11.77 -12.09 11.05
C GLN A 15 11.90 -11.17 9.83
N LEU A 16 11.30 -11.55 8.70
CA LEU A 16 11.35 -10.75 7.47
C LEU A 16 10.34 -9.59 7.50
N ASP A 17 9.16 -9.84 8.05
CA ASP A 17 8.02 -8.92 8.01
C ASP A 17 8.30 -7.58 8.69
N GLU A 18 8.98 -7.60 9.84
CA GLU A 18 9.06 -6.41 10.70
C GLU A 18 10.19 -5.44 10.34
N LYS A 19 11.15 -5.86 9.51
CA LYS A 19 12.37 -5.08 9.25
C LYS A 19 12.35 -4.27 7.97
N LEU A 20 11.58 -4.68 6.97
CA LEU A 20 11.67 -4.13 5.62
C LEU A 20 10.39 -3.43 5.15
N HIS A 21 9.23 -3.86 5.65
CA HIS A 21 7.93 -3.37 5.21
C HIS A 21 7.00 -3.18 6.41
N HIS A 22 5.99 -2.33 6.23
CA HIS A 22 4.91 -2.25 7.20
C HIS A 22 4.07 -3.53 7.16
N LYS A 23 3.61 -4.04 8.31
CA LYS A 23 2.88 -5.31 8.42
C LYS A 23 1.64 -5.36 7.51
N GLU A 24 0.93 -4.24 7.41
CA GLU A 24 -0.26 -4.08 6.56
C GLU A 24 0.04 -4.15 5.05
N SER A 25 1.32 -4.07 4.66
CA SER A 25 1.75 -4.23 3.27
C SER A 25 2.22 -5.65 2.94
N ILE A 26 2.05 -6.61 3.84
CA ILE A 26 2.53 -7.98 3.64
C ILE A 26 1.36 -8.93 3.44
N LEU A 27 1.41 -9.69 2.35
CA LEU A 27 0.44 -10.73 2.03
C LEU A 27 1.14 -12.08 2.08
N HIS A 28 0.70 -12.97 2.99
CA HIS A 28 1.31 -14.28 3.18
C HIS A 28 0.61 -15.34 2.36
N ASN A 29 1.39 -16.05 1.54
CA ASN A 29 0.92 -17.12 0.65
C ASN A 29 -0.26 -16.68 -0.23
N THR A 30 -0.23 -15.42 -0.65
CA THR A 30 -1.28 -14.76 -1.41
C THR A 30 -0.69 -14.19 -2.69
N ASP A 31 -1.28 -14.55 -3.82
CA ASP A 31 -0.93 -13.97 -5.11
C ASP A 31 -1.59 -12.60 -5.26
N LEU A 32 -0.77 -11.54 -5.27
CA LEU A 32 -1.25 -10.16 -5.36
C LEU A 32 -2.11 -9.92 -6.61
N HIS A 33 -1.81 -10.59 -7.73
CA HIS A 33 -2.56 -10.42 -8.96
C HIS A 33 -3.98 -11.01 -8.90
N LYS A 34 -4.28 -11.84 -7.89
CA LYS A 34 -5.61 -12.42 -7.68
C LYS A 34 -6.45 -11.63 -6.68
N GLU A 35 -5.81 -10.98 -5.72
CA GLU A 35 -6.47 -10.20 -4.65
C GLU A 35 -6.61 -8.71 -4.99
N GLU A 36 -6.07 -8.24 -6.11
CA GLU A 36 -6.18 -6.83 -6.46
C GLU A 36 -7.62 -6.48 -6.86
N HIS A 37 -8.39 -6.08 -5.85
CA HIS A 37 -9.71 -5.53 -6.03
C HIS A 37 -9.60 -4.00 -6.07
N GLY A 38 -10.09 -3.38 -7.15
CA GLY A 38 -9.98 -1.93 -7.41
C GLY A 38 -10.69 -0.99 -6.43
N PHE A 39 -11.09 -1.48 -5.25
CA PHE A 39 -11.62 -0.70 -4.13
C PHE A 39 -10.64 -0.57 -2.96
N LEU A 40 -9.49 -1.26 -2.98
CA LEU A 40 -8.43 -1.12 -1.97
C LEU A 40 -7.35 -0.14 -2.43
N PRO A 41 -6.63 0.53 -1.51
CA PRO A 41 -5.51 1.38 -1.87
C PRO A 41 -4.40 0.62 -2.61
N TYR A 42 -3.96 1.15 -3.74
CA TYR A 42 -2.93 0.57 -4.60
C TYR A 42 -1.64 1.40 -4.59
N GLY A 43 -0.49 0.75 -4.84
CA GLY A 43 0.81 1.44 -4.90
C GLY A 43 1.59 1.44 -3.58
N GLY A 44 2.68 2.20 -3.52
CA GLY A 44 3.66 2.18 -2.43
C GLY A 44 3.72 3.42 -1.56
N GLN A 45 4.26 3.24 -0.36
CA GLN A 45 4.52 4.33 0.59
C GLN A 45 5.82 5.09 0.27
N GLY A 46 6.65 4.53 -0.61
CA GLY A 46 7.91 5.15 -1.02
C GLY A 46 7.69 6.29 -2.01
N PRO A 47 8.63 7.25 -2.08
CA PRO A 47 8.52 8.39 -2.98
C PRO A 47 8.43 7.97 -4.46
N ALA A 48 9.14 6.95 -4.90
CA ALA A 48 9.07 6.54 -6.30
C ALA A 48 7.89 5.60 -6.62
N ALA A 49 7.00 5.31 -5.66
CA ALA A 49 6.00 4.25 -5.82
C ALA A 49 4.63 4.80 -6.23
N SER A 50 3.96 5.52 -5.33
CA SER A 50 2.71 6.20 -5.63
C SER A 50 2.57 7.47 -4.80
N CYS A 51 1.90 8.46 -5.38
CA CYS A 51 1.65 9.73 -4.73
C CYS A 51 0.45 10.42 -5.35
N ILE A 52 -0.04 11.41 -4.63
CA ILE A 52 -0.95 12.43 -5.14
C ILE A 52 -0.23 13.77 -5.13
N PHE A 53 -0.57 14.60 -6.11
CA PHE A 53 -0.18 16.01 -6.15
C PHE A 53 -1.44 16.84 -5.92
N TYR A 54 -1.41 17.68 -4.89
CA TYR A 54 -2.51 18.55 -4.53
C TYR A 54 -1.96 19.88 -4.03
N ASP A 55 -2.45 20.98 -4.58
CA ASP A 55 -2.02 22.36 -4.26
C ASP A 55 -0.49 22.57 -4.31
N GLY A 56 0.17 21.97 -5.30
CA GLY A 56 1.63 22.04 -5.47
C GLY A 56 2.42 21.18 -4.48
N GLU A 57 1.78 20.60 -3.47
CA GLU A 57 2.38 19.65 -2.56
C GLU A 57 2.22 18.22 -3.03
N ARG A 58 3.15 17.36 -2.60
CA ARG A 58 3.21 15.95 -2.95
C ARG A 58 3.06 15.09 -1.71
N PHE A 59 2.05 14.24 -1.72
CA PHE A 59 1.79 13.29 -0.64
C PHE A 59 2.10 11.89 -1.13
N ASN A 60 3.10 11.24 -0.53
CA ASN A 60 3.47 9.86 -0.84
C ASN A 60 2.52 8.89 -0.14
N GLY A 61 2.18 7.80 -0.80
CA GLY A 61 1.31 6.78 -0.21
C GLY A 61 0.59 5.97 -1.27
N SER A 62 0.10 4.80 -0.85
CA SER A 62 -0.83 4.01 -1.66
C SER A 62 -2.09 4.83 -1.95
N THR A 63 -2.45 4.96 -3.22
CA THR A 63 -3.59 5.76 -3.69
C THR A 63 -4.85 4.91 -3.78
N LEU A 64 -5.99 5.50 -3.41
CA LEU A 64 -7.31 4.95 -3.66
C LEU A 64 -8.13 6.09 -4.25
N PRO A 65 -8.31 6.16 -5.58
CA PRO A 65 -8.84 7.36 -6.23
C PRO A 65 -10.12 7.90 -5.62
N GLN A 66 -11.05 7.04 -5.22
CA GLN A 66 -12.31 7.44 -4.57
C GLN A 66 -12.08 8.12 -3.22
N ARG A 67 -11.24 7.52 -2.37
CA ARG A 67 -10.84 8.09 -1.06
C ARG A 67 -10.07 9.39 -1.28
N ASP A 68 -9.12 9.40 -2.20
CA ASP A 68 -8.23 10.55 -2.41
C ASP A 68 -9.02 11.74 -2.96
N ILE A 69 -9.93 11.52 -3.92
CA ILE A 69 -10.88 12.55 -4.39
C ILE A 69 -11.73 13.06 -3.22
N TYR A 70 -12.31 12.15 -2.43
CA TYR A 70 -13.12 12.56 -1.28
C TYR A 70 -12.31 13.40 -0.29
N THR A 71 -11.13 12.96 0.12
CA THR A 71 -10.29 13.65 1.11
C THR A 71 -9.86 15.03 0.63
N TYR A 72 -9.39 15.16 -0.62
CA TYR A 72 -8.72 16.38 -1.10
C TYR A 72 -9.62 17.33 -1.90
N LEU A 73 -10.75 16.85 -2.43
CA LEU A 73 -11.66 17.67 -3.24
C LEU A 73 -13.04 17.87 -2.59
N VAL A 74 -13.44 17.01 -1.64
CA VAL A 74 -14.77 17.08 -1.00
C VAL A 74 -14.68 17.42 0.48
N ASN A 75 -13.76 16.79 1.22
CA ASN A 75 -13.61 16.91 2.67
C ASN A 75 -12.60 17.98 3.08
N SER A 76 -12.24 18.89 2.17
CA SER A 76 -11.34 20.02 2.42
C SER A 76 -12.03 21.05 3.32
N ILE A 77 -12.07 20.76 4.62
CA ILE A 77 -12.44 21.64 5.73
C ILE A 77 -11.23 21.78 6.65
#